data_AF-A0AAW3I0B4-F1
#
_entry.id   AF-A0AAW3I0B4-F1
#
_cell.length_a   1.000
_cell.length_b   1.000
_cell.length_c   1.000
_cell.angle_alpha   90.00
_cell.angle_beta   90.00
_cell.angle_gamma   90.00
#
_symmetry.space_group_name_H-M   'P 1'
#
loop_
_entity.id
_entity.type
_entity.pdbx_description
1 polymer ?
#
loop_
_entity_poly.entity_id
_entity_poly.type
_entity_poly.pdbx_seq_one_letter_code
_entity_poly.pdbx_strand_id
1 'polypeptide(L)'
;MASKLAGTRFIALTFKAIRQQGRRMMTVAPGSLAAFIVSLPFALLVSTSVGTMQFVFLLLAMVSLLALARLTFTWLAMLVGRDEAATQLARGGNAEAKHLALLVLFVVVVGAILRASADIPILLYFAMKGVGDTGFFLALFIVLGLLWVPFVYAGAVVALSWVHAVAAGEYGFNAMRGAMRFKRWPLVTALFVLLVSVGFTKAMVADVARFPTTSGVGFSVAGMLISIGMLVIVTMMCAVAYRESVPRAPDTSSDPGVLV
;
A
#
# COMPACT_ATOMS: atom_id res chain seq x y z
N MET A 1 25.12 20.17 -1.08
CA MET A 1 23.68 20.45 -0.88
C MET A 1 22.86 19.63 -1.86
N ALA A 2 22.11 18.62 -1.42
CA ALA A 2 21.28 17.81 -2.30
C ALA A 2 19.99 18.56 -2.65
N SER A 3 19.81 18.94 -3.92
CA SER A 3 18.58 19.58 -4.38
C SER A 3 17.40 18.63 -4.17
N LYS A 4 16.41 19.01 -3.35
CA LYS A 4 15.16 18.25 -3.21
C LYS A 4 14.52 18.11 -4.60
N LEU A 5 14.30 16.88 -5.05
CA LEU A 5 13.63 16.64 -6.33
C LEU A 5 12.18 17.17 -6.25
N ALA A 6 11.81 18.02 -7.22
CA ALA A 6 10.46 18.54 -7.36
C ALA A 6 9.45 17.39 -7.54
N GLY A 7 8.26 17.51 -6.92
CA GLY A 7 7.23 16.44 -6.93
C GLY A 7 6.81 16.00 -8.33
N THR A 8 6.85 16.90 -9.32
CA THR A 8 6.59 16.61 -10.73
C THR A 8 7.62 15.65 -11.35
N ARG A 9 8.90 15.78 -11.00
CA ARG A 9 9.96 14.89 -11.47
C ARG A 9 9.83 13.49 -10.87
N PHE A 10 9.39 13.39 -9.61
CA PHE A 10 9.11 12.10 -8.97
C PHE A 10 7.96 11.37 -9.68
N ILE A 11 6.86 12.06 -9.97
CA ILE A 11 5.72 11.51 -10.71
C ILE A 11 6.14 11.04 -12.11
N ALA A 12 6.93 11.85 -12.84
CA ALA A 12 7.41 11.48 -14.17
C ALA A 12 8.30 10.22 -14.16
N LEU A 13 9.17 10.08 -13.15
CA LEU A 13 9.99 8.87 -12.97
C LEU A 13 9.14 7.64 -12.67
N THR A 14 8.12 7.78 -11.82
CA THR A 14 7.16 6.70 -11.56
C THR A 14 6.44 6.28 -12.84
N PHE A 15 5.90 7.23 -13.62
CA PHE A 15 5.22 6.92 -14.88
C PHE A 15 6.13 6.21 -15.89
N LYS A 16 7.38 6.67 -16.04
CA LYS A 16 8.37 6.01 -16.90
C LYS A 16 8.63 4.58 -16.45
N ALA A 17 8.80 4.39 -15.14
CA ALA A 17 9.04 3.07 -14.58
C ALA A 17 7.82 2.14 -14.75
N ILE A 18 6.59 2.63 -14.53
CA ILE A 18 5.35 1.86 -14.78
C ILE A 18 5.28 1.44 -16.25
N ARG A 19 5.56 2.35 -17.19
CA ARG A 19 5.54 2.04 -18.63
C ARG A 19 6.56 0.99 -19.02
N GLN A 20 7.73 0.98 -18.39
CA GLN A 20 8.83 0.05 -18.70
C GLN A 20 8.68 -1.31 -17.99
N GLN A 21 8.20 -1.32 -16.74
CA GLN A 21 8.24 -2.51 -15.88
C GLN A 21 6.85 -3.08 -15.58
N GLY A 22 5.76 -2.36 -15.85
CA GLY A 22 4.40 -2.78 -15.51
C GLY A 22 4.01 -4.13 -16.10
N ARG A 23 4.36 -4.39 -17.37
CA ARG A 23 4.09 -5.69 -18.01
C ARG A 23 4.87 -6.83 -17.36
N ARG A 24 6.14 -6.59 -16.98
CA ARG A 24 6.96 -7.60 -16.33
C ARG A 24 6.52 -7.85 -14.88
N MET A 25 6.08 -6.83 -14.16
CA MET A 25 5.57 -7.01 -12.78
C MET A 25 4.35 -7.94 -12.74
N MET A 26 3.45 -7.82 -13.73
CA MET A 26 2.28 -8.70 -13.83
C MET A 26 2.64 -10.18 -14.10
N THR A 27 3.80 -10.45 -14.71
CA THR A 27 4.24 -11.81 -15.05
C THR A 27 5.09 -12.49 -13.98
N VAL A 28 5.63 -11.75 -13.01
CA VAL A 28 6.59 -12.26 -12.00
C VAL A 28 5.92 -13.04 -10.86
N ALA A 29 4.65 -12.74 -10.55
CA ALA A 29 3.92 -13.43 -9.48
C ALA A 29 2.43 -13.65 -9.82
N PRO A 30 2.12 -14.36 -10.92
CA PRO A 30 0.74 -14.53 -11.39
C PRO A 30 -0.11 -15.32 -10.38
N GLY A 31 0.46 -16.31 -9.70
CA GLY A 31 -0.26 -17.12 -8.70
C GLY A 31 -0.65 -16.33 -7.46
N SER A 32 0.24 -15.49 -6.93
CA SER A 32 -0.09 -14.63 -5.78
C SER A 32 -1.08 -13.54 -6.16
N LEU A 33 -1.01 -13.01 -7.38
CA LEU A 33 -1.98 -12.05 -7.89
C LEU A 33 -3.37 -12.68 -8.05
N ALA A 34 -3.46 -13.87 -8.63
CA ALA A 34 -4.72 -14.61 -8.76
C ALA A 34 -5.32 -14.93 -7.38
N ALA A 35 -4.52 -15.47 -6.47
CA ALA A 35 -4.96 -15.75 -5.10
C ALA A 35 -5.43 -14.49 -4.38
N PHE A 36 -4.75 -13.36 -4.54
CA PHE A 36 -5.16 -12.08 -3.97
C PHE A 36 -6.50 -11.62 -4.53
N ILE A 37 -6.66 -11.60 -5.86
CA ILE A 37 -7.91 -11.15 -6.52
C ILE A 37 -9.10 -12.00 -6.08
N VAL A 38 -8.94 -13.33 -6.04
CA VAL A 38 -10.02 -14.25 -5.67
C VAL A 38 -10.40 -14.13 -4.20
N SER A 39 -9.42 -13.92 -3.31
CA SER A 39 -9.65 -13.84 -1.85
C SER A 39 -10.07 -12.44 -1.36
N LEU A 40 -9.78 -11.38 -2.12
CA LEU A 40 -10.07 -9.99 -1.76
C LEU A 40 -11.54 -9.72 -1.37
N PRO A 41 -12.57 -10.11 -2.16
CA PRO A 41 -13.96 -9.87 -1.76
C PRO A 41 -14.30 -10.45 -0.38
N PHE A 42 -13.82 -11.66 -0.10
CA PHE A 42 -14.08 -12.34 1.17
C PHE A 42 -13.31 -11.69 2.33
N ALA A 43 -12.08 -11.24 2.08
CA ALA A 43 -11.30 -10.50 3.06
C ALA A 43 -12.00 -9.19 3.49
N LEU A 44 -12.70 -8.52 2.56
CA LEU A 44 -13.46 -7.30 2.84
C LEU A 44 -14.73 -7.57 3.66
N LEU A 45 -15.28 -8.79 3.58
CA LEU A 45 -16.50 -9.21 4.28
C LEU A 45 -16.27 -9.78 5.69
N VAL A 46 -15.01 -9.95 6.12
CA VAL A 46 -14.69 -10.49 7.46
C VAL A 46 -15.43 -9.75 8.57
N SER A 47 -15.44 -8.41 8.53
CA SER A 47 -16.03 -7.60 9.60
C SER A 47 -17.57 -7.64 9.64
N THR A 48 -18.21 -8.21 8.62
CA THR A 48 -19.68 -8.32 8.53
C THR A 48 -20.19 -9.73 8.81
N SER A 49 -19.30 -10.73 8.90
CA SER A 49 -19.67 -12.12 9.15
C SER A 49 -19.81 -12.45 10.64
N VAL A 50 -20.79 -13.27 10.98
CA VAL A 50 -21.08 -13.75 12.34
C VAL A 50 -21.15 -15.27 12.33
N GLY A 51 -20.70 -15.93 13.41
CA GLY A 51 -20.78 -17.39 13.57
C GLY A 51 -19.69 -18.14 12.79
N THR A 52 -19.95 -19.40 12.42
CA THR A 52 -18.93 -20.30 11.82
C THR A 52 -18.36 -19.78 10.50
N MET A 53 -19.14 -19.01 9.73
CA MET A 53 -18.66 -18.37 8.48
C MET A 53 -17.57 -17.33 8.73
N GLN A 54 -17.48 -16.75 9.92
CA GLN A 54 -16.43 -15.80 10.28
C GLN A 54 -15.04 -16.44 10.20
N PHE A 55 -14.90 -17.70 10.63
CA PHE A 55 -13.62 -18.41 10.55
C PHE A 55 -13.18 -18.63 9.11
N VAL A 56 -14.13 -18.92 8.21
CA VAL A 56 -13.85 -19.09 6.77
C VAL A 56 -13.39 -17.77 6.16
N PHE A 57 -14.08 -16.66 6.41
CA PHE A 57 -13.66 -15.36 5.89
C PHE A 57 -12.33 -14.90 6.50
N LEU A 58 -12.09 -15.18 7.78
CA LEU A 58 -10.82 -14.87 8.43
C LEU A 58 -9.66 -15.66 7.80
N LEU A 59 -9.87 -16.93 7.50
CA LEU A 59 -8.90 -17.76 6.78
C LEU A 59 -8.64 -17.18 5.37
N LEU A 60 -9.69 -16.83 4.62
CA LEU A 60 -9.54 -16.19 3.31
C LEU A 60 -8.85 -14.83 3.39
N ALA A 61 -9.07 -14.07 4.46
CA ALA A 61 -8.37 -12.81 4.69
C ALA A 61 -6.89 -13.03 5.00
N MET A 62 -6.55 -14.05 5.79
CA MET A 62 -5.15 -14.44 5.98
C MET A 62 -4.49 -14.86 4.65
N VAL A 63 -5.19 -15.64 3.83
CA VAL A 63 -4.71 -16.01 2.49
C VAL A 63 -4.51 -14.77 1.60
N SER A 64 -5.46 -13.84 1.63
CA SER A 64 -5.37 -12.57 0.89
C SER A 64 -4.19 -11.73 1.34
N LEU A 65 -3.98 -11.62 2.65
CA LEU A 65 -2.87 -10.86 3.23
C LEU A 65 -1.53 -11.51 2.91
N LEU A 66 -1.43 -12.84 3.00
CA LEU A 66 -0.23 -13.58 2.62
C LEU A 66 0.06 -13.43 1.11
N ALA A 67 -0.98 -13.51 0.27
CA ALA A 67 -0.87 -13.31 -1.17
C ALA A 67 -0.40 -11.89 -1.49
N LEU A 68 -0.94 -10.87 -0.81
CA LEU A 68 -0.54 -9.48 -0.93
C LEU A 68 0.91 -9.25 -0.46
N ALA A 69 1.31 -9.86 0.65
CA ALA A 69 2.68 -9.78 1.16
C ALA A 69 3.67 -10.39 0.17
N ARG A 70 3.36 -11.56 -0.37
CA ARG A 70 4.19 -12.23 -1.38
C ARG A 70 4.27 -11.42 -2.68
N LEU A 71 3.15 -10.89 -3.14
CA LEU A 71 3.06 -10.07 -4.34
C LEU A 71 3.90 -8.81 -4.22
N THR A 72 3.73 -8.07 -3.11
CA THR A 72 4.48 -6.83 -2.87
C THR A 72 5.96 -7.11 -2.62
N PHE A 73 6.32 -8.20 -1.95
CA PHE A 73 7.71 -8.62 -1.77
C PHE A 73 8.40 -8.91 -3.10
N THR A 74 7.81 -9.73 -3.97
CA THR A 74 8.41 -10.09 -5.27
C THR A 74 8.51 -8.88 -6.19
N TRP A 75 7.48 -8.03 -6.23
CA TRP A 75 7.51 -6.78 -6.98
C TRP A 75 8.58 -5.82 -6.48
N LEU A 76 8.69 -5.61 -5.16
CA LEU A 76 9.73 -4.74 -4.60
C LEU A 76 11.14 -5.31 -4.82
N ALA A 77 11.34 -6.62 -4.66
CA ALA A 77 12.63 -7.27 -4.89
C ALA A 77 13.09 -7.10 -6.35
N MET A 78 12.19 -7.33 -7.31
CA MET A 78 12.45 -7.12 -8.73
C MET A 78 12.79 -5.66 -9.04
N LEU A 79 12.03 -4.71 -8.49
CA LEU A 79 12.22 -3.29 -8.75
C LEU A 79 13.53 -2.73 -8.18
N VAL A 80 14.00 -3.30 -7.06
CA VAL A 80 15.28 -2.95 -6.44
C VAL A 80 16.46 -3.63 -7.17
N GLY A 81 16.20 -4.56 -8.10
CA GLY A 81 17.22 -5.23 -8.91
C GLY A 81 17.76 -6.51 -8.27
N ARG A 82 17.01 -7.12 -7.35
CA ARG A 82 17.34 -8.43 -6.81
C ARG A 82 17.00 -9.50 -7.85
N ASP A 83 17.95 -10.40 -8.09
CA ASP A 83 17.80 -11.42 -9.12
C ASP A 83 16.62 -12.37 -8.82
N GLU A 84 15.94 -12.89 -9.84
CA GLU A 84 14.74 -13.72 -9.66
C GLU A 84 15.05 -15.00 -8.86
N ALA A 85 16.21 -15.60 -9.12
CA ALA A 85 16.72 -16.77 -8.38
C ALA A 85 17.01 -16.44 -6.91
N ALA A 86 17.61 -15.28 -6.62
CA ALA A 86 17.87 -14.82 -5.25
C ALA A 86 16.58 -14.48 -4.49
N THR A 87 15.53 -14.07 -5.21
CA THR A 87 14.21 -13.79 -4.65
C THR A 87 13.45 -15.07 -4.32
N GLN A 88 13.62 -16.12 -5.14
CA GLN A 88 13.07 -17.46 -4.83
C GLN A 88 13.79 -18.14 -3.67
N LEU A 89 15.11 -17.97 -3.55
CA LEU A 89 15.89 -18.47 -2.40
C LEU A 89 15.58 -17.73 -1.10
N ALA A 90 15.24 -16.44 -1.15
CA ALA A 90 14.83 -15.65 0.01
C ALA A 90 13.38 -15.93 0.47
N ARG A 91 12.63 -16.73 -0.30
CA ARG A 91 11.23 -17.05 -0.04
C ARG A 91 11.12 -17.95 1.20
N GLY A 92 10.30 -17.55 2.17
CA GLY A 92 10.23 -18.16 3.51
C GLY A 92 11.37 -17.72 4.45
N GLY A 93 12.24 -16.80 4.02
CA GLY A 93 13.34 -16.28 4.83
C GLY A 93 12.93 -15.12 5.74
N ASN A 94 13.88 -14.69 6.58
CA ASN A 94 13.69 -13.60 7.55
C ASN A 94 13.23 -12.28 6.89
N ALA A 95 13.68 -11.98 5.67
CA ALA A 95 13.28 -10.77 4.95
C ALA A 95 11.79 -10.77 4.56
N GLU A 96 11.25 -11.91 4.09
CA GLU A 96 9.82 -12.05 3.78
C GLU A 96 8.98 -11.95 5.07
N ALA A 97 9.42 -12.59 6.15
CA ALA A 97 8.75 -12.53 7.45
C ALA A 97 8.69 -11.10 8.00
N LYS A 98 9.79 -10.33 7.90
CA LYS A 98 9.84 -8.92 8.32
C LYS A 98 8.92 -8.04 7.49
N HIS A 99 8.88 -8.23 6.18
CA HIS A 99 7.97 -7.52 5.28
C HIS A 99 6.50 -7.85 5.58
N LEU A 100 6.19 -9.13 5.79
CA LEU A 100 4.86 -9.58 6.20
C LEU A 100 4.46 -8.95 7.53
N ALA A 101 5.33 -8.95 8.54
CA ALA A 101 5.04 -8.35 9.84
C ALA A 101 4.70 -6.85 9.73
N LEU A 102 5.44 -6.10 8.92
CA LEU A 102 5.17 -4.68 8.68
C LEU A 102 3.85 -4.46 7.93
N LEU A 103 3.53 -5.33 6.97
CA LEU A 103 2.28 -5.25 6.22
C LEU A 103 1.07 -5.61 7.10
N VAL A 104 1.18 -6.66 7.92
CA VAL A 104 0.14 -7.01 8.92
C VAL A 104 -0.08 -5.84 9.87
N LEU A 105 0.99 -5.29 10.45
CA LEU A 105 0.91 -4.13 11.34
C LEU A 105 0.19 -2.96 10.67
N PHE A 106 0.54 -2.66 9.42
CA PHE A 106 -0.11 -1.60 8.66
C PHE A 106 -1.60 -1.86 8.45
N VAL A 107 -1.98 -3.07 8.02
CA VAL A 107 -3.39 -3.44 7.81
C VAL A 107 -4.18 -3.35 9.12
N VAL A 108 -3.61 -3.79 10.24
CA VAL A 108 -4.24 -3.71 11.57
C VAL A 108 -4.47 -2.25 11.97
N VAL A 109 -3.46 -1.38 11.84
CA VAL A 109 -3.60 0.04 12.20
C VAL A 109 -4.58 0.76 11.27
N VAL A 110 -4.53 0.51 9.96
CA VAL A 110 -5.53 1.03 9.00
C VAL A 110 -6.94 0.58 9.38
N GLY A 111 -7.11 -0.70 9.72
CA GLY A 111 -8.39 -1.27 10.13
C GLY A 111 -8.94 -0.61 11.40
N ALA A 112 -8.08 -0.38 12.39
CA ALA A 112 -8.44 0.33 13.62
C ALA A 112 -8.87 1.78 13.34
N ILE A 113 -8.16 2.50 12.47
CA ILE A 113 -8.49 3.88 12.10
C ILE A 113 -9.78 3.95 11.27
N LEU A 114 -10.00 3.01 10.35
CA LEU A 114 -11.27 2.91 9.62
C LEU A 114 -12.44 2.66 10.58
N ARG A 115 -12.24 1.80 11.58
CA ARG A 115 -13.26 1.56 12.62
C ARG A 115 -13.54 2.83 13.42
N ALA A 116 -12.50 3.49 13.92
CA ALA A 116 -12.63 4.76 14.63
C ALA A 116 -13.34 5.82 13.75
N SER A 117 -13.01 5.89 12.46
CA SER A 117 -13.63 6.81 11.51
C SER A 117 -15.12 6.56 11.30
N ALA A 118 -15.59 5.32 11.44
CA ALA A 118 -17.00 4.97 11.31
C ALA A 118 -17.83 5.45 12.52
N ASP A 119 -17.21 5.60 13.69
CA ASP A 119 -17.92 6.01 14.92
C ASP A 119 -17.97 7.55 15.07
N ILE A 120 -17.06 8.29 14.41
CA ILE A 120 -16.95 9.76 14.48
C ILE A 120 -18.24 10.49 14.04
N PRO A 121 -18.91 10.15 12.92
CA PRO A 121 -20.11 10.87 12.51
C PRO A 121 -21.22 10.84 13.56
N ILE A 122 -21.42 9.69 14.21
CA ILE A 122 -22.45 9.50 15.24
C ILE A 122 -22.09 10.30 16.49
N LEU A 123 -20.85 10.20 16.97
CA LEU A 123 -20.38 10.93 18.13
C LEU A 123 -20.47 12.45 17.91
N LEU A 124 -20.08 12.92 16.72
CA LEU A 124 -20.14 14.32 16.35
C LEU A 124 -21.59 14.81 16.23
N TYR A 125 -22.50 13.98 15.71
CA TYR A 125 -23.91 14.32 15.58
C TYR A 125 -24.53 14.57 16.96
N PHE A 126 -24.25 13.69 17.93
CA PHE A 126 -24.70 13.89 19.31
C PHE A 126 -24.04 15.10 19.98
N ALA A 127 -22.74 15.31 19.77
CA ALA A 127 -22.02 16.48 20.30
C ALA A 127 -22.59 17.82 19.77
N MET A 128 -23.11 17.81 18.53
CA MET A 128 -23.74 18.97 17.88
C MET A 128 -25.26 19.05 18.08
N LYS A 129 -25.80 18.39 19.10
CA LYS A 129 -27.25 18.41 19.42
C LYS A 129 -28.14 17.90 18.28
N GLY A 130 -27.62 17.03 17.41
CA GLY A 130 -28.37 16.39 16.34
C GLY A 130 -28.68 17.30 15.14
N VAL A 131 -27.94 18.40 14.96
CA VAL A 131 -28.13 19.29 13.81
C VAL A 131 -27.21 18.86 12.67
N GLY A 132 -27.79 18.38 11.57
CA GLY A 132 -27.08 18.02 10.34
C GLY A 132 -26.88 19.21 9.39
N ASP A 133 -26.31 20.30 9.87
CA ASP A 133 -26.09 21.53 9.09
C ASP A 133 -24.71 21.56 8.40
N THR A 134 -24.42 22.64 7.67
CA THR A 134 -23.11 22.85 7.05
C THR A 134 -21.97 22.83 8.07
N GLY A 135 -22.23 23.29 9.31
CA GLY A 135 -21.26 23.25 10.41
C GLY A 135 -20.89 21.82 10.80
N PHE A 136 -21.86 20.90 10.82
CA PHE A 136 -21.63 19.48 11.08
C PHE A 136 -20.69 18.86 10.06
N PHE A 137 -20.96 19.07 8.77
CA PHE A 137 -20.11 18.54 7.72
C PHE A 137 -18.70 19.15 7.76
N LEU A 138 -18.58 20.46 8.01
CA LEU A 138 -17.28 21.12 8.14
C LEU A 138 -16.47 20.52 9.30
N ALA A 139 -17.09 20.39 10.48
CA ALA A 139 -16.47 19.78 11.65
C ALA A 139 -16.07 18.32 11.39
N LEU A 140 -16.94 17.56 10.70
CA LEU A 140 -16.66 16.17 10.33
C LEU A 140 -15.42 16.08 9.45
N PHE A 141 -15.33 16.88 8.39
CA PHE A 141 -14.17 16.89 7.49
C PHE A 141 -12.89 17.35 8.20
N ILE A 142 -12.97 18.30 9.13
CA ILE A 142 -11.82 18.74 9.93
C ILE A 142 -11.32 17.59 10.80
N VAL A 143 -12.21 16.92 11.54
CA VAL A 143 -11.85 15.81 12.42
C VAL A 143 -11.27 14.64 11.61
N LEU A 144 -11.91 14.29 10.49
CA LEU A 144 -11.40 13.25 9.59
C LEU A 144 -10.03 13.64 9.01
N GLY A 145 -9.85 14.90 8.60
CA GLY A 145 -8.58 15.42 8.12
C GLY A 145 -7.47 15.32 9.17
N LEU A 146 -7.76 15.74 10.40
CA LEU A 146 -6.84 15.65 11.53
C LEU A 146 -6.47 14.21 11.90
N LEU A 147 -7.37 13.25 11.67
CA LEU A 147 -7.10 11.83 11.88
C LEU A 147 -6.26 11.23 10.73
N TRP A 148 -6.67 11.46 9.49
CA TRP A 148 -6.11 10.77 8.32
C TRP A 148 -4.81 11.39 7.81
N VAL A 149 -4.66 12.72 7.82
CA VAL A 149 -3.44 13.39 7.31
C VAL A 149 -2.18 12.92 8.03
N PRO A 150 -2.08 12.94 9.39
CA PRO A 150 -0.87 12.47 10.07
C PRO A 150 -0.65 10.98 9.86
N PHE A 151 -1.73 10.19 9.79
CA PHE A 151 -1.63 8.75 9.60
C PHE A 151 -1.08 8.38 8.22
N VAL A 152 -1.61 8.95 7.16
CA VAL A 152 -1.14 8.73 5.78
C VAL A 152 0.30 9.25 5.64
N TYR A 153 0.61 10.38 6.28
CA TYR A 153 1.97 10.91 6.33
C TYR A 153 2.94 9.93 7.02
N ALA A 154 2.56 9.38 8.17
CA ALA A 154 3.35 8.37 8.88
C ALA A 154 3.51 7.10 8.04
N GLY A 155 2.42 6.60 7.42
CA GLY A 155 2.44 5.46 6.50
C GLY A 155 3.40 5.66 5.33
N ALA A 156 3.43 6.86 4.74
CA ALA A 156 4.35 7.21 3.68
C ALA A 156 5.84 7.19 4.12
N VAL A 157 6.12 7.52 5.38
CA VAL A 157 7.48 7.42 5.95
C VAL A 157 7.85 5.97 6.21
N VAL A 158 6.91 5.17 6.74
CA VAL A 158 7.10 3.75 7.02
C VAL A 158 7.26 2.93 5.74
N ALA A 159 6.62 3.32 4.64
CA ALA A 159 6.67 2.58 3.38
C ALA A 159 8.09 2.34 2.83
N LEU A 160 9.05 3.25 3.08
CA LEU A 160 10.46 3.01 2.68
C LEU A 160 11.16 1.97 3.55
N SER A 161 10.76 1.82 4.81
CA SER A 161 11.28 0.74 5.65
C SER A 161 10.84 -0.64 5.15
N TRP A 162 9.69 -0.73 4.47
CA TRP A 162 9.24 -1.97 3.80
C TRP A 162 10.19 -2.32 2.66
N VAL A 163 10.48 -1.36 1.79
CA VAL A 163 11.41 -1.59 0.66
C VAL A 163 12.81 -1.94 1.15
N HIS A 164 13.27 -1.32 2.24
CA HIS A 164 14.56 -1.65 2.83
C HIS A 164 14.59 -3.05 3.45
N ALA A 165 13.51 -3.48 4.12
CA ALA A 165 13.42 -4.84 4.64
C ALA A 165 13.50 -5.90 3.52
N VAL A 166 12.92 -5.61 2.35
CA VAL A 166 13.03 -6.47 1.15
C VAL A 166 14.44 -6.43 0.55
N ALA A 167 15.05 -5.25 0.48
CA ALA A 167 16.35 -5.05 -0.14
C ALA A 167 17.51 -5.61 0.70
N ALA A 168 17.58 -5.26 1.97
CA ALA A 168 18.69 -5.54 2.87
C ALA A 168 18.38 -6.64 3.91
N GLY A 169 17.12 -7.04 4.07
CA GLY A 169 16.73 -8.02 5.10
C GLY A 169 16.68 -7.46 6.53
N GLU A 170 16.80 -6.14 6.69
CA GLU A 170 16.87 -5.44 7.98
C GLU A 170 15.83 -4.32 8.11
N TYR A 171 15.47 -3.99 9.36
CA TYR A 171 14.59 -2.86 9.64
C TYR A 171 15.41 -1.56 9.66
N GLY A 172 15.28 -0.73 8.62
CA GLY A 172 16.10 0.48 8.44
C GLY A 172 15.33 1.79 8.56
N PHE A 173 14.36 1.89 9.48
CA PHE A 173 13.42 3.02 9.54
C PHE A 173 14.12 4.38 9.75
N ASN A 174 15.03 4.48 10.73
CA ASN A 174 15.71 5.75 11.05
C ASN A 174 16.68 6.19 9.95
N ALA A 175 17.44 5.25 9.39
CA ALA A 175 18.37 5.52 8.29
C ALA A 175 17.64 6.01 7.03
N MET A 176 16.54 5.34 6.65
CA MET A 176 15.77 5.71 5.47
C MET A 176 14.97 7.01 5.64
N ARG A 177 14.50 7.30 6.86
CA ARG A 177 13.84 8.58 7.16
C ARG A 177 14.77 9.78 6.96
N GLY A 178 16.05 9.63 7.30
CA GLY A 178 17.07 10.66 7.12
C GLY A 178 17.60 10.78 5.69
N ALA A 179 17.64 9.67 4.94
CA ALA A 179 18.17 9.63 3.57
C ALA A 179 17.20 10.12 2.48
N MET A 180 15.90 10.31 2.79
CA MET A 180 14.89 10.73 1.82
C MET A 180 15.18 12.10 1.18
N ARG A 181 15.40 12.12 -0.14
CA ARG A 181 15.64 13.33 -0.95
C ARG A 181 14.38 13.95 -1.59
N PHE A 182 13.19 13.37 -1.37
CA PHE A 182 11.94 13.74 -2.05
C PHE A 182 10.92 14.44 -1.14
N LYS A 183 10.06 15.26 -1.75
CA LYS A 183 8.86 15.79 -1.09
C LYS A 183 7.85 14.65 -0.94
N ARG A 184 7.41 14.35 0.30
CA ARG A 184 6.61 13.15 0.67
C ARG A 184 5.17 13.17 0.16
N TRP A 185 4.66 14.35 -0.19
CA TRP A 185 3.27 14.60 -0.56
C TRP A 185 2.70 13.72 -1.70
N PRO A 186 3.41 13.45 -2.81
CA PRO A 186 2.88 12.60 -3.88
C PRO A 186 2.61 11.16 -3.42
N LEU A 187 3.46 10.63 -2.54
CA LEU A 187 3.29 9.29 -1.99
C LEU A 187 2.16 9.26 -0.95
N VAL A 188 2.07 10.31 -0.12
CA VAL A 188 0.94 10.53 0.80
C VAL A 188 -0.38 10.57 0.02
N THR A 189 -0.46 11.33 -1.07
CA THR A 189 -1.69 11.40 -1.88
C THR A 189 -2.04 10.06 -2.53
N ALA A 190 -1.06 9.32 -3.07
CA ALA A 190 -1.33 8.03 -3.67
C ALA A 190 -1.78 6.99 -2.64
N LEU A 191 -1.16 6.98 -1.46
CA LEU A 191 -1.54 6.11 -0.36
C LEU A 191 -2.93 6.46 0.19
N PHE A 192 -3.26 7.74 0.29
CA PHE A 192 -4.60 8.19 0.65
C PHE A 192 -5.65 7.71 -0.36
N VAL A 193 -5.42 7.91 -1.66
CA VAL A 193 -6.34 7.46 -2.71
C VAL A 193 -6.51 5.93 -2.65
N LEU A 194 -5.43 5.16 -2.47
CA LEU A 194 -5.51 3.72 -2.28
C LEU A 194 -6.40 3.35 -1.08
N LEU A 195 -6.20 3.99 0.08
CA LEU A 195 -6.99 3.71 1.29
C LEU A 195 -8.47 4.06 1.12
N VAL A 196 -8.76 5.20 0.49
CA VAL A 196 -10.13 5.61 0.14
C VAL A 196 -10.77 4.61 -0.82
N SER A 197 -10.06 4.17 -1.86
CA SER A 197 -10.57 3.18 -2.81
C SER A 197 -10.86 1.83 -2.15
N VAL A 198 -10.00 1.37 -1.25
CA VAL A 198 -10.22 0.11 -0.51
C VAL A 198 -11.41 0.25 0.44
N GLY A 199 -11.52 1.36 1.16
CA GLY A 199 -12.67 1.64 2.03
C GLY A 199 -13.99 1.71 1.27
N PHE A 200 -14.00 2.38 0.13
CA PHE A 200 -15.16 2.44 -0.77
C PHE A 200 -15.54 1.06 -1.32
N THR A 201 -14.56 0.30 -1.80
CA THR A 201 -14.76 -1.06 -2.32
C THR A 201 -15.33 -1.97 -1.23
N LYS A 202 -14.84 -1.86 0.01
CA LYS A 202 -15.37 -2.59 1.16
C LYS A 202 -16.86 -2.30 1.36
N ALA A 203 -17.25 -1.02 1.34
CA ALA A 203 -18.64 -0.62 1.53
C ALA A 203 -19.54 -1.19 0.42
N MET A 204 -19.10 -1.10 -0.84
CA MET A 204 -19.86 -1.62 -1.99
C MET A 204 -20.00 -3.15 -1.94
N VAL A 205 -18.91 -3.87 -1.62
CA VAL A 205 -18.94 -5.34 -1.49
C VAL A 205 -19.86 -5.78 -0.34
N ALA A 206 -19.82 -5.07 0.78
CA ALA A 206 -20.72 -5.33 1.90
C ALA A 206 -22.19 -5.07 1.55
N ASP A 207 -22.47 -4.04 0.76
CA ASP A 207 -23.81 -3.72 0.30
C ASP A 207 -24.34 -4.77 -0.67
N VAL A 208 -23.53 -5.18 -1.65
CA VAL A 208 -23.87 -6.28 -2.58
C VAL A 208 -24.13 -7.60 -1.87
N ALA A 209 -23.36 -7.90 -0.82
CA ALA A 209 -23.55 -9.12 -0.04
C ALA A 209 -24.89 -9.13 0.73
N ARG A 210 -25.45 -7.96 1.03
CA ARG A 210 -26.78 -7.81 1.67
C ARG A 210 -27.90 -7.72 0.63
N PHE A 211 -27.68 -6.98 -0.45
CA PHE A 211 -28.63 -6.71 -1.51
C PHE A 211 -27.98 -6.91 -2.88
N PRO A 212 -28.09 -8.11 -3.48
CA PRO A 212 -27.43 -8.41 -4.74
C PRO A 212 -28.11 -7.65 -5.88
N THR A 213 -27.50 -6.53 -6.28
CA THR A 213 -27.91 -5.72 -7.44
C THR A 213 -26.84 -5.78 -8.52
N THR A 214 -27.24 -5.82 -9.79
CA THR A 214 -26.31 -5.86 -10.93
C THR A 214 -25.38 -4.63 -10.95
N SER A 215 -25.92 -3.46 -10.60
CA SER A 215 -25.16 -2.22 -10.47
C SER A 215 -24.13 -2.29 -9.33
N GLY A 216 -24.52 -2.81 -8.16
CA GLY A 216 -23.62 -2.98 -7.02
C GLY A 216 -22.45 -3.93 -7.32
N VAL A 217 -22.70 -5.03 -8.04
CA VAL A 217 -21.64 -5.94 -8.50
C VAL A 217 -20.67 -5.21 -9.42
N GLY A 218 -21.17 -4.42 -10.36
CA GLY A 218 -20.35 -3.59 -11.25
C GLY A 218 -19.45 -2.61 -10.49
N PHE A 219 -20.00 -1.87 -9.53
CA PHE A 219 -19.23 -0.94 -8.70
C PHE A 219 -18.19 -1.63 -7.81
N SER A 220 -18.52 -2.81 -7.29
CA SER A 220 -17.58 -3.62 -6.48
C SER A 220 -16.38 -4.06 -7.32
N VAL A 221 -16.62 -4.60 -8.52
CA VAL A 221 -15.55 -5.00 -9.44
C VAL A 221 -14.70 -3.80 -9.85
N ALA A 222 -15.33 -2.68 -10.20
CA ALA A 222 -14.62 -1.45 -10.55
C ALA A 222 -13.73 -0.95 -9.39
N GLY A 223 -14.26 -0.94 -8.17
CA GLY A 223 -13.51 -0.56 -6.96
C GLY A 223 -12.30 -1.47 -6.71
N MET A 224 -12.44 -2.78 -6.91
CA MET A 224 -11.33 -3.74 -6.81
C MET A 224 -10.24 -3.44 -7.85
N LEU A 225 -10.62 -3.22 -9.10
CA LEU A 225 -9.68 -2.89 -10.18
C LEU A 225 -8.93 -1.59 -9.89
N ILE A 226 -9.62 -0.55 -9.40
CA ILE A 226 -9.00 0.71 -8.99
C ILE A 226 -8.02 0.48 -7.84
N SER A 227 -8.41 -0.31 -6.83
CA SER A 227 -7.56 -0.63 -5.67
C SER A 227 -6.29 -1.37 -6.08
N ILE A 228 -6.41 -2.34 -7.01
CA ILE A 228 -5.26 -3.07 -7.56
C ILE A 228 -4.35 -2.13 -8.37
N GLY A 229 -4.92 -1.28 -9.22
CA GLY A 229 -4.16 -0.30 -9.99
C GLY A 229 -3.39 0.67 -9.09
N MET A 230 -4.04 1.18 -8.04
CA MET A 230 -3.42 2.05 -7.05
C MET A 230 -2.35 1.34 -6.23
N LEU A 231 -2.52 0.05 -5.91
CA LEU A 231 -1.50 -0.76 -5.24
C LEU A 231 -0.23 -0.84 -6.09
N VAL A 232 -0.35 -1.07 -7.41
CA VAL A 232 0.79 -1.07 -8.34
C VAL A 232 1.48 0.30 -8.33
N ILE A 233 0.71 1.39 -8.44
CA ILE A 233 1.26 2.75 -8.44
C ILE A 233 2.03 3.03 -7.14
N VAL A 234 1.43 2.75 -5.97
CA VAL A 234 2.06 2.99 -4.67
C VAL A 234 3.33 2.15 -4.52
N THR A 235 3.29 0.86 -4.88
CA THR A 235 4.46 -0.03 -4.84
C THR A 235 5.60 0.52 -5.69
N MET A 236 5.27 1.04 -6.89
CA MET A 236 6.24 1.64 -7.79
C MET A 236 6.84 2.93 -7.21
N MET A 237 6.01 3.80 -6.65
CA MET A 237 6.46 5.04 -6.00
C MET A 237 7.40 4.73 -4.83
N CYS A 238 7.10 3.72 -4.03
CA CYS A 238 7.96 3.26 -2.94
C CYS A 238 9.33 2.78 -3.44
N ALA A 239 9.37 1.97 -4.50
CA ALA A 239 10.63 1.48 -5.04
C ALA A 239 11.47 2.57 -5.70
N VAL A 240 10.85 3.49 -6.45
CA VAL A 240 11.54 4.66 -7.02
C VAL A 240 12.10 5.54 -5.91
N ALA A 241 11.30 5.82 -4.87
CA ALA A 241 11.75 6.60 -3.72
C ALA A 241 12.94 5.94 -3.01
N TYR A 242 12.93 4.61 -2.88
CA TYR A 242 14.03 3.86 -2.28
C TYR A 242 15.31 3.94 -3.13
N ARG A 243 15.24 3.62 -4.43
CA ARG A 243 16.40 3.60 -5.35
C ARG A 243 17.13 4.93 -5.42
N GLU A 244 16.40 6.02 -5.29
CA GLU A 244 16.95 7.37 -5.34
C GLU A 244 17.43 7.89 -3.97
N SER A 245 17.01 7.25 -2.88
CA SER A 245 17.45 7.60 -1.51
C SER A 245 18.71 6.85 -1.09
N VAL A 246 18.96 5.66 -1.66
CA VAL A 246 20.20 4.90 -1.46
C VAL A 246 21.27 5.40 -2.44
N PRO A 247 22.45 5.87 -1.97
CA PRO A 247 23.56 6.20 -2.86
C PRO A 247 23.93 4.97 -3.69
N ARG A 248 23.99 5.09 -5.02
CA ARG A 248 24.74 4.11 -5.82
C ARG A 248 26.19 4.18 -5.34
N ALA A 249 26.76 3.03 -4.98
CA ALA A 249 28.20 2.94 -4.86
C ALA A 249 28.80 3.49 -6.17
N PRO A 250 29.83 4.35 -6.12
CA PRO A 250 30.50 4.79 -7.33
C PRO A 250 30.96 3.54 -8.08
N ASP A 251 30.65 3.46 -9.37
CA ASP A 251 31.17 2.42 -10.24
C ASP A 251 32.70 2.47 -10.15
N THR A 252 33.31 1.57 -9.37
CA THR A 252 34.76 1.32 -9.38
C THR A 252 35.15 0.55 -10.66
N SER A 253 34.62 0.97 -11.81
CA SER A 253 34.99 0.48 -13.13
C SER A 253 35.53 1.60 -14.03
N SER A 254 35.95 2.73 -13.46
CA SER A 254 37.02 3.50 -14.07
C SER A 254 38.33 2.76 -13.80
N ASP A 255 38.56 1.72 -14.58
CA ASP A 255 39.90 1.21 -14.89
C ASP A 255 40.58 2.25 -15.79
N PRO A 256 41.65 2.93 -15.36
CA PRO A 256 42.46 3.75 -16.24
C PRO A 256 43.88 3.18 -16.21
N GLY A 257 44.18 2.17 -17.04
CA GLY A 257 45.57 1.72 -17.09
C GLY A 257 45.93 0.49 -17.89
N VAL A 258 45.30 0.22 -19.04
CA VAL A 258 46.04 -0.46 -20.13
C VAL A 258 46.56 0.63 -21.06
N LEU A 259 47.79 1.06 -20.83
CA LEU A 259 48.64 1.68 -21.83
C LEU A 259 49.96 0.92 -21.86
N VAL A 260 50.09 0.15 -22.94
CA VAL A 260 51.30 -0.29 -23.68
C VAL A 260 52.44 -0.90 -22.86
#